data_AF-A0A932GDI6-F1
#
_entry.id   AF-A0A932GDI6-F1
#
_cell.length_a   1.000
_cell.length_b   1.000
_cell.length_c   1.000
_cell.angle_alpha   90.00
_cell.angle_beta   90.00
_cell.angle_gamma   90.00
#
_symmetry.space_group_name_H-M   'P 1'
#
loop_
_entity.id
_entity.type
_entity.pdbx_description
1 polymer ?
#
loop_
_entity_poly.entity_id
_entity_poly.type
_entity_poly.pdbx_seq_one_letter_code
_entity_poly.pdbx_strand_id
1 'polypeptide(L)'
;MSKIAPRFSIPDEWAAGRCPACGARALQIAHLPSAPDQVTCEQCGFSCEVEENGTRIRPSKLPPQFDSVRHLAVFQWLAVSELRALAARAAAPAAEAVPTTEATDWIARAEKLYQLGNSLKQINSALANAGATPPQAKAAMARVIEIDQEKRKRNSRSVMLMGSAALIALLILAAVGSVVVIRPRWLPSAPTQSGSPLVSTAARSTAVLPLLLRTLIPPGITVLDSPTPSARLGSGPAASKCPATPLQAAQLFGGDLSTWSKDEQTGGWMMIVDGPATIDNANFVAVSCP
;
A
#
# COMPACT_ATOMS: atom_id res chain seq x y z
N MET A 1 -5.81 26.90 26.34
CA MET A 1 -6.55 26.13 25.32
C MET A 1 -7.39 25.11 26.07
N SER A 2 -8.71 25.14 25.94
CA SER A 2 -9.57 24.14 26.59
C SER A 2 -9.25 22.76 26.03
N LYS A 3 -9.12 21.76 26.91
CA LYS A 3 -8.85 20.38 26.53
C LYS A 3 -10.10 19.82 25.85
N ILE A 4 -9.99 19.44 24.58
CA ILE A 4 -11.08 18.80 23.84
C ILE A 4 -11.14 17.33 24.28
N ALA A 5 -12.29 16.91 24.80
CA ALA A 5 -12.53 15.54 25.26
C ALA A 5 -13.85 15.00 24.67
N PRO A 6 -13.91 13.71 24.30
CA PRO A 6 -15.14 13.11 23.81
C PRO A 6 -16.09 12.81 24.97
N ARG A 7 -17.39 12.87 24.68
CA ARG A 7 -18.45 12.56 25.65
C ARG A 7 -18.70 11.06 25.73
N PHE A 8 -18.63 10.49 26.93
CA PHE A 8 -18.85 9.05 27.18
C PHE A 8 -20.30 8.67 27.49
N SER A 9 -21.16 9.66 27.73
CA SER A 9 -22.59 9.42 27.99
C SER A 9 -23.40 10.49 27.25
N ILE A 10 -23.96 10.11 26.12
CA ILE A 10 -24.86 10.93 25.30
C ILE A 10 -26.29 10.47 25.60
N PRO A 11 -27.21 11.35 25.98
CA PRO A 11 -28.54 10.91 26.36
C PRO A 11 -29.40 10.60 25.13
N ASP A 12 -30.27 9.61 25.24
CA ASP A 12 -31.04 9.06 24.11
C ASP A 12 -31.93 10.09 23.40
N GLU A 13 -32.39 11.14 24.10
CA GLU A 13 -33.20 12.20 23.50
C GLU A 13 -32.49 12.96 22.36
N TRP A 14 -31.15 12.88 22.28
CA TRP A 14 -30.39 13.45 21.17
C TRP A 14 -30.65 12.74 19.84
N ALA A 15 -31.17 11.52 19.86
CA ALA A 15 -31.63 10.80 18.67
C ALA A 15 -32.75 11.55 17.91
N ALA A 16 -33.49 12.45 18.58
CA ALA A 16 -34.49 13.31 17.94
C ALA A 16 -33.88 14.43 17.06
N GLY A 17 -32.55 14.61 17.11
CA GLY A 17 -31.82 15.60 16.34
C GLY A 17 -31.80 15.33 14.83
N ARG A 18 -31.12 16.23 14.09
CA ARG A 18 -30.88 16.07 12.65
C ARG A 18 -29.44 15.68 12.39
N CYS A 19 -29.24 14.73 11.47
CA CYS A 19 -27.91 14.33 11.03
C CYS A 19 -27.14 15.53 10.48
N PRO A 20 -25.91 15.80 10.97
CA PRO A 20 -25.12 16.93 10.50
C PRO A 20 -24.62 16.75 9.06
N ALA A 21 -24.56 15.51 8.56
CA ALA A 21 -24.09 15.20 7.21
C ALA A 21 -25.19 15.25 6.13
N CYS A 22 -26.40 14.77 6.41
CA CYS A 22 -27.49 14.70 5.42
C CYS A 22 -28.79 15.45 5.82
N GLY A 23 -28.91 15.93 7.05
CA GLY A 23 -30.09 16.67 7.53
C GLY A 23 -31.31 15.81 7.93
N ALA A 24 -31.23 14.49 7.76
CA ALA A 24 -32.27 13.53 8.13
C ALA A 24 -32.53 13.48 9.65
N ARG A 25 -33.77 13.16 10.05
CA ARG A 25 -34.17 12.91 11.45
C ARG A 25 -34.14 11.41 11.76
N ALA A 26 -32.98 10.80 11.56
CA ALA A 26 -32.77 9.36 11.70
C ALA A 26 -31.47 9.10 12.46
N LEU A 27 -31.29 9.78 13.60
CA LEU A 27 -30.13 9.59 14.46
C LEU A 27 -30.38 8.47 15.46
N GLN A 28 -29.32 7.74 15.81
CA GLN A 28 -29.29 6.75 16.88
C GLN A 28 -28.08 7.02 17.77
N ILE A 29 -28.22 6.73 19.05
CA ILE A 29 -27.13 6.77 20.02
C ILE A 29 -26.62 5.34 20.22
N ALA A 30 -25.33 5.14 20.00
CA ALA A 30 -24.65 3.87 20.22
C ALA A 30 -23.79 3.99 21.48
N HIS A 31 -24.23 3.32 22.55
CA HIS A 31 -23.48 3.24 23.80
C HIS A 31 -22.42 2.14 23.73
N LEU A 32 -21.15 2.51 23.94
CA LEU A 32 -20.02 1.58 23.87
C LEU A 32 -19.41 1.39 25.28
N PRO A 33 -19.17 0.14 25.73
CA PRO A 33 -18.81 -0.14 27.13
C PRO A 33 -17.44 0.42 27.56
N SER A 34 -16.53 0.65 26.61
CA SER A 34 -15.16 1.09 26.88
C SER A 34 -14.68 2.18 25.91
N ALA A 35 -15.62 2.85 25.25
CA ALA A 35 -15.33 3.90 24.28
C ALA A 35 -16.37 5.02 24.39
N PRO A 36 -16.09 6.22 23.87
CA PRO A 36 -17.09 7.28 23.82
C PRO A 36 -18.31 6.86 23.02
N ASP A 37 -19.48 7.33 23.44
CA ASP A 37 -20.72 7.11 22.73
C ASP A 37 -20.67 7.73 21.33
N GLN A 38 -21.34 7.07 20.39
CA GLN A 38 -21.41 7.53 19.01
C GLN A 38 -22.82 7.91 18.61
N VAL A 39 -22.93 8.98 17.83
CA VAL A 39 -24.16 9.36 17.13
C VAL A 39 -24.06 8.81 15.71
N THR A 40 -24.96 7.90 15.36
CA THR A 40 -25.03 7.28 14.03
C THR A 40 -26.26 7.74 13.28
N CYS A 41 -26.22 7.74 11.94
CA CYS A 41 -27.36 8.06 11.09
C CYS A 41 -27.67 6.87 10.17
N GLU A 42 -28.86 6.29 10.28
CA GLU A 42 -29.25 5.13 9.47
C GLU A 42 -29.41 5.48 7.97
N GLN A 43 -29.80 6.72 7.67
CA GLN A 43 -30.11 7.12 6.29
C GLN A 43 -28.86 7.27 5.41
N CYS A 44 -27.76 7.78 5.94
CA CYS A 44 -26.53 7.97 5.16
C CYS A 44 -25.34 7.15 5.68
N GLY A 45 -25.47 6.48 6.83
CA GLY A 45 -24.37 5.72 7.44
C GLY A 45 -23.29 6.59 8.08
N PHE A 46 -23.57 7.87 8.36
CA PHE A 46 -22.68 8.76 9.09
C PHE A 46 -22.53 8.31 10.55
N SER A 47 -21.34 8.40 11.12
CA SER A 47 -21.08 8.20 12.54
C SER A 47 -20.08 9.23 13.07
N CYS A 48 -20.32 9.77 14.25
CA CYS A 48 -19.39 10.66 14.94
C CYS A 48 -19.45 10.52 16.46
N GLU A 49 -18.34 10.87 17.10
CA GLU A 49 -18.32 11.19 18.52
C GLU A 49 -18.64 12.67 18.72
N VAL A 50 -19.14 13.02 19.91
CA VAL A 50 -19.45 14.40 20.28
C VAL A 50 -18.51 14.88 21.38
N GLU A 51 -18.07 16.13 21.29
CA GLU A 51 -17.27 16.78 22.34
C GLU A 51 -18.10 16.91 23.62
N GLU A 52 -17.46 16.90 24.79
CA GLU A 52 -18.12 17.01 26.10
C GLU A 52 -19.09 18.21 26.21
N ASN A 53 -18.70 19.35 25.61
CA ASN A 53 -19.52 20.58 25.54
C ASN A 53 -20.56 20.59 24.39
N GLY A 54 -20.55 19.58 23.51
CA GLY A 54 -21.46 19.48 22.36
C GLY A 54 -21.18 20.42 21.20
N THR A 55 -20.09 21.18 21.20
CA THR A 55 -19.82 22.21 20.16
C THR A 55 -19.16 21.64 18.91
N ARG A 56 -18.37 20.58 19.08
CA ARG A 56 -17.67 19.89 17.99
C ARG A 56 -18.04 18.41 17.94
N ILE A 57 -17.81 17.84 16.77
CA ILE A 57 -17.99 16.43 16.48
C ILE A 57 -16.71 15.89 15.85
N ARG A 58 -16.45 14.60 16.06
CA ARG A 58 -15.33 13.89 15.44
C ARG A 58 -15.88 12.77 14.57
N PRO A 59 -15.96 12.96 13.24
CA PRO A 59 -16.48 11.93 12.34
C PRO A 59 -15.60 10.69 12.34
N SER A 60 -16.18 9.52 12.63
CA SER A 60 -15.54 8.21 12.48
C SER A 60 -15.93 7.55 11.16
N LYS A 61 -17.14 7.82 10.66
CA LYS A 61 -17.64 7.33 9.36
C LYS A 61 -18.36 8.45 8.60
N LEU A 62 -17.95 8.68 7.36
CA LEU A 62 -18.55 9.66 6.44
C LEU A 62 -19.27 8.96 5.29
N PRO A 63 -20.39 9.53 4.80
CA PRO A 63 -21.10 8.99 3.65
C PRO A 63 -20.36 9.30 2.32
N PRO A 64 -20.68 8.59 1.21
CA PRO A 64 -19.91 8.67 -0.05
C PRO A 64 -19.78 10.07 -0.65
N GLN A 65 -20.75 10.97 -0.43
CA GLN A 65 -20.65 12.34 -0.94
C GLN A 65 -19.48 13.15 -0.36
N PHE A 66 -18.80 12.66 0.68
CA PHE A 66 -17.61 13.27 1.26
C PHE A 66 -16.30 12.64 0.77
N ASP A 67 -16.30 11.69 -0.17
CA ASP A 67 -15.09 10.94 -0.51
C ASP A 67 -13.91 11.82 -0.97
N SER A 68 -14.18 12.93 -1.67
CA SER A 68 -13.16 13.91 -2.08
C SER A 68 -12.53 14.67 -0.92
N VAL A 69 -13.25 14.84 0.19
CA VAL A 69 -12.83 15.61 1.38
C VAL A 69 -12.63 14.74 2.62
N ARG A 70 -12.77 13.41 2.50
CA ARG A 70 -12.74 12.44 3.61
C ARG A 70 -11.49 12.60 4.48
N HIS A 71 -10.33 12.72 3.84
CA HIS A 71 -9.03 12.86 4.52
C HIS A 71 -8.89 14.13 5.36
N LEU A 72 -9.74 15.16 5.13
CA LEU A 72 -9.74 16.41 5.90
C LEU A 72 -10.67 16.34 7.12
N ALA A 73 -11.60 15.39 7.15
CA ALA A 73 -12.68 15.38 8.12
C ALA A 73 -12.69 14.18 9.08
N VAL A 74 -12.28 13.00 8.62
CA VAL A 74 -12.29 11.81 9.47
C VAL A 74 -11.27 11.97 10.61
N PHE A 75 -11.66 11.63 11.83
CA PHE A 75 -10.88 11.75 13.06
C PHE A 75 -10.44 13.16 13.48
N GLN A 76 -10.96 14.21 12.83
CA GLN A 76 -10.73 15.61 13.22
C GLN A 76 -11.92 16.17 14.01
N TRP A 77 -11.64 17.00 15.02
CA TRP A 77 -12.67 17.71 15.78
C TRP A 77 -13.17 18.94 15.03
N LEU A 78 -14.35 18.85 14.47
CA LEU A 78 -14.94 19.86 13.60
C LEU A 78 -16.22 20.43 14.20
N ALA A 79 -16.44 21.73 14.00
CA ALA A 79 -17.77 22.30 14.19
C ALA A 79 -18.72 21.75 13.11
N VAL A 80 -20.01 21.64 13.44
CA VAL A 80 -21.03 21.17 12.49
C VAL A 80 -21.09 22.06 11.22
N SER A 81 -20.85 23.36 11.37
CA SER A 81 -20.76 24.31 10.24
C SER A 81 -19.58 23.99 9.31
N GLU A 82 -18.44 23.60 9.84
CA GLU A 82 -17.25 23.22 9.05
C GLU A 82 -17.52 21.94 8.26
N LEU A 83 -18.14 20.93 8.89
CA LEU A 83 -18.53 19.70 8.18
C LEU A 83 -19.49 20.00 7.02
N ARG A 84 -20.47 20.89 7.22
CA ARG A 84 -21.39 21.32 6.15
C ARG A 84 -20.68 22.10 5.05
N ALA A 85 -19.70 22.94 5.39
CA ALA A 85 -18.89 23.65 4.41
C ALA A 85 -18.06 22.69 3.55
N LEU A 86 -17.49 21.64 4.16
CA LEU A 86 -16.82 20.56 3.44
C LEU A 86 -17.78 19.79 2.53
N ALA A 87 -18.99 19.50 3.00
CA ALA A 87 -20.03 18.87 2.19
C ALA A 87 -20.39 19.73 0.97
N ALA A 88 -20.58 21.04 1.17
CA ALA A 88 -20.88 21.97 0.10
C ALA A 88 -19.75 22.07 -0.94
N ARG A 89 -18.49 22.04 -0.50
CA ARG A 89 -17.32 21.99 -1.40
C ARG A 89 -17.23 20.68 -2.18
N ALA A 90 -17.58 19.56 -1.56
CA ALA A 90 -17.59 18.26 -2.22
C ALA A 90 -18.75 18.11 -3.20
N ALA A 91 -19.90 18.71 -2.90
CA ALA A 91 -21.09 18.71 -3.74
C ALA A 91 -21.06 19.79 -4.82
N ALA A 92 -20.25 20.84 -4.66
CA ALA A 92 -20.02 21.81 -5.70
C ALA A 92 -19.53 21.03 -6.94
N PRO A 93 -20.25 21.10 -8.07
CA PRO A 93 -19.75 20.47 -9.28
C PRO A 93 -18.36 21.04 -9.53
N ALA A 94 -17.44 20.21 -10.02
CA ALA A 94 -16.13 20.64 -10.50
C ALA A 94 -16.26 21.51 -11.77
N ALA A 95 -17.17 22.48 -11.75
CA ALA A 95 -17.62 23.34 -12.82
C ALA A 95 -16.76 24.60 -12.97
N GLU A 96 -15.66 24.71 -12.22
CA GLU A 96 -14.51 25.48 -12.70
C GLU A 96 -13.73 24.60 -13.68
N ALA A 97 -14.36 24.33 -14.82
CA ALA A 97 -13.66 23.95 -16.03
C ALA A 97 -12.80 25.15 -16.44
N VAL A 98 -11.52 25.08 -16.08
CA VAL A 98 -10.47 25.94 -16.66
C VAL A 98 -10.59 25.84 -18.20
N PRO A 99 -10.39 26.94 -18.96
CA PRO A 99 -10.68 27.00 -20.38
C PRO A 99 -10.03 25.84 -21.14
N THR A 100 -10.82 25.25 -22.03
CA THR A 100 -10.54 24.02 -22.81
C THR A 100 -9.18 24.00 -23.52
N THR A 101 -8.58 25.15 -23.79
CA THR A 101 -7.25 25.29 -24.40
C THR A 101 -6.10 24.89 -23.49
N GLU A 102 -6.14 25.24 -22.20
CA GLU A 102 -5.06 24.85 -21.27
C GLU A 102 -5.12 23.36 -20.91
N ALA A 103 -6.33 22.80 -20.86
CA ALA A 103 -6.51 21.37 -20.60
C ALA A 103 -5.90 20.51 -21.72
N THR A 104 -6.02 20.93 -22.98
CA THR A 104 -5.40 20.23 -24.12
C THR A 104 -3.87 20.29 -24.07
N ASP A 105 -3.29 21.40 -23.62
CA ASP A 105 -1.82 21.54 -23.50
C ASP A 105 -1.24 20.59 -22.44
N TRP A 106 -1.94 20.42 -21.31
CA TRP A 106 -1.53 19.47 -20.28
C TRP A 106 -1.63 18.02 -20.73
N ILE A 107 -2.66 17.66 -21.50
CA ILE A 107 -2.79 16.33 -22.10
C ILE A 107 -1.61 16.06 -23.05
N ALA A 108 -1.34 16.98 -23.99
CA ALA A 108 -0.24 16.83 -24.94
C ALA A 108 1.13 16.71 -24.24
N ARG A 109 1.34 17.49 -23.17
CA ARG A 109 2.56 17.40 -22.36
C ARG A 109 2.69 16.07 -21.62
N ALA A 110 1.60 15.56 -21.06
CA ALA A 110 1.59 14.26 -20.36
C ALA A 110 1.87 13.10 -21.33
N GLU A 111 1.28 13.13 -22.53
CA GLU A 111 1.55 12.17 -23.60
C GLU A 111 3.03 12.19 -24.01
N LYS A 112 3.62 13.39 -24.17
CA LYS A 112 5.05 13.52 -24.49
C LYS A 112 5.94 12.94 -23.39
N LEU A 113 5.63 13.17 -22.11
CA LEU A 113 6.38 12.59 -21.00
C LEU A 113 6.26 11.05 -20.97
N TYR A 114 5.07 10.52 -21.29
CA TYR A 114 4.87 9.07 -21.40
C TYR A 114 5.68 8.46 -22.55
N GLN A 115 5.72 9.13 -23.71
CA GLN A 115 6.54 8.71 -24.85
C GLN A 115 8.04 8.69 -24.52
N LEU A 116 8.50 9.56 -23.61
CA LEU A 116 9.87 9.57 -23.09
C LEU A 116 10.15 8.46 -22.05
N GLY A 117 9.19 7.57 -21.77
CA GLY A 117 9.37 6.43 -20.86
C GLY A 117 9.18 6.76 -19.37
N ASN A 118 8.60 7.92 -19.04
CA ASN A 118 8.28 8.24 -17.65
C ASN A 118 7.12 7.39 -17.14
N SER A 119 7.23 6.92 -15.90
CA SER A 119 6.13 6.25 -15.21
C SER A 119 4.97 7.20 -14.91
N LEU A 120 3.76 6.67 -14.73
CA LEU A 120 2.57 7.46 -14.38
C LEU A 120 2.78 8.35 -13.14
N LYS A 121 3.51 7.86 -12.14
CA LYS A 121 3.84 8.63 -10.94
C LYS A 121 4.75 9.82 -11.26
N GLN A 122 5.77 9.61 -12.08
CA GLN A 122 6.69 10.67 -12.52
C GLN A 122 5.96 11.72 -13.37
N ILE A 123 5.07 11.30 -14.27
CA ILE A 123 4.26 12.21 -15.09
C ILE A 123 3.38 13.09 -14.19
N ASN A 124 2.65 12.50 -13.24
CA ASN A 124 1.80 13.25 -12.33
C ASN A 124 2.60 14.26 -11.49
N SER A 125 3.75 13.85 -10.95
CA SER A 125 4.66 14.76 -10.24
C SER A 125 5.19 15.88 -11.14
N ALA A 126 5.55 15.58 -12.40
CA ALA A 126 6.05 16.58 -13.34
C ALA A 126 4.99 17.60 -13.75
N LEU A 127 3.72 17.17 -13.91
CA LEU A 127 2.59 18.06 -14.19
C LEU A 127 2.31 18.98 -12.99
N ALA A 128 2.26 18.42 -11.78
CA ALA A 128 2.06 19.20 -10.55
C ALA A 128 3.18 20.24 -10.36
N ASN A 129 4.45 19.84 -10.54
CA ASN A 129 5.60 20.75 -10.45
C ASN A 129 5.60 21.83 -11.53
N ALA A 130 4.97 21.57 -12.67
CA ALA A 130 4.81 22.54 -13.74
C ALA A 130 3.63 23.51 -13.52
N GLY A 131 2.88 23.36 -12.43
CA GLY A 131 1.74 24.22 -12.09
C GLY A 131 0.39 23.71 -12.58
N ALA A 132 0.30 22.46 -13.05
CA ALA A 132 -0.99 21.87 -13.39
C ALA A 132 -1.89 21.79 -12.15
N THR A 133 -3.10 22.33 -12.24
CA THR A 133 -4.09 22.18 -11.17
C THR A 133 -4.50 20.71 -11.04
N PRO A 134 -4.96 20.27 -9.85
CA PRO A 134 -5.44 18.90 -9.66
C PRO A 134 -6.45 18.39 -10.74
N PRO A 135 -7.45 19.16 -11.18
CA PRO A 135 -8.34 18.73 -12.26
C PRO A 135 -7.64 18.61 -13.63
N GLN A 136 -6.72 19.53 -13.96
CA GLN A 136 -5.95 19.46 -15.22
C GLN A 136 -5.01 18.24 -15.23
N ALA A 137 -4.28 18.00 -14.13
CA ALA A 137 -3.43 16.83 -14.00
C ALA A 137 -4.24 15.53 -14.10
N LYS A 138 -5.43 15.48 -13.47
CA LYS A 138 -6.34 14.32 -13.57
C LYS A 138 -6.80 14.07 -15.00
N ALA A 139 -7.21 15.12 -15.73
CA ALA A 139 -7.64 15.01 -17.11
C ALA A 139 -6.49 14.53 -18.03
N ALA A 140 -5.29 15.08 -17.86
CA ALA A 140 -4.10 14.66 -18.60
C ALA A 140 -3.70 13.21 -18.31
N MET A 141 -3.73 12.81 -17.04
CA MET A 141 -3.41 11.44 -16.62
C MET A 141 -4.43 10.41 -17.11
N ALA A 142 -5.72 10.76 -17.18
CA ALA A 142 -6.75 9.86 -17.71
C ALA A 142 -6.44 9.40 -19.14
N ARG A 143 -5.96 10.32 -19.98
CA ARG A 143 -5.57 10.00 -21.37
C ARG A 143 -4.35 9.09 -21.44
N VAL A 144 -3.33 9.35 -20.62
CA VAL A 144 -2.12 8.51 -20.59
C VAL A 144 -2.42 7.09 -20.09
N ILE A 145 -3.33 6.96 -19.12
CA ILE A 145 -3.77 5.65 -18.61
C ILE A 145 -4.45 4.83 -19.71
N GLU A 146 -5.30 5.45 -20.52
CA GLU A 146 -5.96 4.80 -21.66
C GLU A 146 -4.92 4.26 -22.66
N ILE A 147 -3.91 5.06 -23.00
CA ILE A 147 -2.81 4.66 -23.89
C ILE A 147 -2.02 3.48 -23.29
N ASP A 148 -1.72 3.51 -21.99
CA ASP A 148 -1.00 2.42 -21.31
C ASP A 148 -1.80 1.11 -21.34
N GLN A 149 -3.11 1.17 -21.11
CA GLN A 149 -4.00 0.01 -21.16
C GLN A 149 -4.07 -0.58 -22.56
N GLU A 150 -4.19 0.25 -23.61
CA GLU A 150 -4.17 -0.23 -24.98
C GLU A 150 -2.83 -0.90 -25.33
N LYS A 151 -1.71 -0.29 -24.92
CA LYS A 151 -0.37 -0.84 -25.16
C LYS A 151 -0.18 -2.17 -24.43
N ARG A 152 -0.64 -2.29 -23.17
CA ARG A 152 -0.64 -3.56 -22.43
C ARG A 152 -1.50 -4.62 -23.11
N LYS A 153 -2.66 -4.25 -23.65
CA LYS A 153 -3.53 -5.18 -24.37
C LYS A 153 -2.89 -5.67 -25.68
N ARG A 154 -2.18 -4.81 -26.40
CA ARG A 154 -1.41 -5.21 -27.60
C ARG A 154 -0.20 -6.06 -27.23
N ASN A 155 0.54 -5.67 -26.20
CA ASN A 155 1.74 -6.38 -25.76
C ASN A 155 1.39 -7.77 -25.23
N SER A 156 0.34 -7.91 -24.41
CA SER A 156 -0.13 -9.21 -23.92
C SER A 156 -0.54 -10.15 -25.06
N ARG A 157 -1.23 -9.65 -26.08
CA ARG A 157 -1.54 -10.44 -27.29
C ARG A 157 -0.29 -10.88 -28.03
N SER A 158 0.69 -9.99 -28.21
CA SER A 158 1.95 -10.33 -28.89
C SER A 158 2.76 -11.37 -28.11
N VAL A 159 2.87 -11.22 -26.78
CA VAL A 159 3.54 -12.19 -25.90
C VAL A 159 2.83 -13.53 -25.91
N MET A 160 1.49 -13.56 -25.91
CA MET A 160 0.72 -14.80 -26.00
C MET A 160 0.98 -15.54 -27.32
N LEU A 161 1.05 -14.82 -28.44
CA LEU A 161 1.36 -15.41 -29.75
C LEU A 161 2.79 -15.97 -29.80
N MET A 162 3.80 -15.20 -29.35
CA MET A 162 5.17 -15.71 -29.30
C MET A 162 5.34 -16.90 -28.35
N GLY A 163 4.72 -16.84 -27.17
CA GLY A 163 4.73 -17.94 -26.21
C GLY A 163 4.09 -19.22 -26.79
N SER A 164 2.98 -19.08 -27.50
CA SER A 164 2.33 -20.23 -28.16
C SER A 164 3.21 -20.85 -29.27
N ALA A 165 3.87 -20.03 -30.08
CA ALA A 165 4.75 -20.51 -31.15
C ALA A 165 5.99 -21.24 -30.58
N ALA A 166 6.59 -20.71 -29.52
CA ALA A 166 7.71 -21.34 -28.83
C ALA A 166 7.32 -22.69 -28.21
N LEU A 167 6.13 -22.78 -27.61
CA LEU A 167 5.61 -24.04 -27.05
C LEU A 167 5.40 -25.10 -28.14
N ILE A 168 4.83 -24.72 -29.29
CA ILE A 168 4.62 -25.63 -30.42
C ILE A 168 5.97 -26.14 -30.95
N ALA A 169 6.96 -25.26 -31.12
CA ALA A 169 8.30 -25.65 -31.56
C ALA A 169 8.96 -26.66 -30.60
N LEU A 170 8.82 -26.44 -29.28
CA LEU A 170 9.29 -27.37 -28.24
C LEU A 170 8.60 -28.73 -28.32
N LEU A 171 7.28 -28.77 -28.53
CA LEU A 171 6.54 -30.02 -28.69
C LEU A 171 6.96 -30.79 -29.95
N ILE A 172 7.21 -30.09 -31.06
CA ILE A 172 7.74 -30.71 -32.29
C ILE A 172 9.13 -31.30 -32.03
N LEU A 173 10.03 -30.56 -31.37
CA LEU A 173 11.36 -31.05 -31.02
C LEU A 173 11.31 -32.27 -30.09
N ALA A 174 10.41 -32.28 -29.10
CA ALA A 174 10.20 -33.42 -28.20
C ALA A 174 9.67 -34.65 -28.96
N ALA A 175 8.71 -34.46 -29.88
CA ALA A 175 8.18 -35.55 -30.69
C ALA A 175 9.24 -36.15 -31.63
N VAL A 176 10.07 -35.32 -32.27
CA VAL A 176 11.18 -35.80 -33.13
C VAL A 176 12.27 -36.48 -32.30
N GLY A 177 12.60 -35.95 -31.13
CA GLY A 177 13.56 -36.57 -30.20
C GLY A 177 13.10 -37.94 -29.68
N SER A 178 11.79 -38.12 -29.51
CA SER A 178 11.19 -39.39 -29.05
C SER A 178 11.29 -40.52 -30.10
N VAL A 179 11.45 -40.19 -31.39
CA VAL A 179 11.55 -41.19 -32.48
C VAL A 179 12.99 -41.72 -32.64
N VAL A 180 14.00 -41.02 -32.13
CA VAL A 180 15.43 -41.39 -32.31
C VAL A 180 16.00 -42.22 -31.14
N VAL A 181 15.28 -42.35 -30.02
CA VAL A 181 15.76 -43.06 -28.83
C VAL A 181 14.95 -44.33 -28.56
N ILE A 182 14.92 -45.24 -29.54
CA ILE A 182 14.69 -46.68 -29.27
C ILE A 182 15.89 -47.44 -29.83
N ARG A 183 17.00 -47.41 -29.10
CA ARG A 183 18.01 -48.48 -29.14
C ARG A 183 18.39 -48.85 -27.71
N PRO A 184 18.29 -50.14 -27.33
CA PRO A 184 18.74 -50.58 -26.02
C PRO A 184 20.25 -50.84 -26.06
N ARG A 185 21.04 -50.20 -25.21
CA ARG A 185 22.42 -50.63 -24.94
C ARG A 185 22.93 -50.14 -23.58
N TRP A 186 22.70 -50.99 -22.58
CA TRP A 186 23.62 -51.42 -21.53
C TRP A 186 24.90 -50.61 -21.23
N LEU A 187 24.99 -50.15 -19.96
CA LEU A 187 26.15 -49.96 -19.05
C LEU A 187 27.23 -48.90 -19.39
N PRO A 188 28.10 -48.44 -18.45
CA PRO A 188 28.15 -48.52 -16.97
C PRO A 188 28.34 -47.14 -16.26
N SER A 189 28.48 -47.18 -14.93
CA SER A 189 28.55 -46.07 -13.96
C SER A 189 29.86 -45.25 -13.89
N ALA A 190 29.72 -44.07 -13.25
CA ALA A 190 30.71 -43.21 -12.54
C ALA A 190 31.42 -42.09 -13.35
N PRO A 191 31.99 -41.04 -12.70
CA PRO A 191 31.78 -40.47 -11.37
C PRO A 191 31.44 -38.95 -11.38
N THR A 192 31.06 -38.47 -10.20
CA THR A 192 30.96 -37.10 -9.70
C THR A 192 31.93 -36.09 -10.33
N GLN A 193 31.40 -34.97 -10.85
CA GLN A 193 32.15 -33.73 -11.03
C GLN A 193 31.36 -32.54 -10.51
N SER A 194 31.89 -31.98 -9.43
CA SER A 194 31.52 -30.73 -8.80
C SER A 194 31.85 -29.57 -9.73
N GLY A 195 30.83 -28.82 -10.14
CA GLY A 195 30.98 -27.59 -10.91
C GLY A 195 30.19 -26.47 -10.25
N SER A 196 30.86 -25.69 -9.39
CA SER A 196 30.35 -24.42 -8.89
C SER A 196 30.30 -23.41 -10.03
N PRO A 197 29.22 -22.60 -10.15
CA PRO A 197 29.30 -21.36 -10.88
C PRO A 197 29.18 -20.15 -9.96
N LEU A 198 30.02 -19.15 -10.27
CA LEU A 198 29.79 -17.71 -10.15
C LEU A 198 29.89 -17.06 -8.75
N VAL A 199 31.12 -16.60 -8.44
CA VAL A 199 31.30 -15.34 -7.70
C VAL A 199 31.14 -14.19 -8.70
N SER A 200 29.98 -13.55 -8.69
CA SER A 200 29.75 -12.28 -9.38
C SER A 200 29.91 -11.15 -8.37
N THR A 201 30.88 -10.28 -8.63
CA THR A 201 31.25 -9.12 -7.82
C THR A 201 30.13 -8.09 -7.84
N ALA A 202 29.31 -8.02 -6.78
CA ALA A 202 28.34 -6.94 -6.60
C ALA A 202 29.03 -5.73 -5.94
N ALA A 203 29.02 -4.62 -6.67
CA ALA A 203 29.60 -3.35 -6.27
C ALA A 203 28.93 -2.79 -5.00
N ARG A 204 29.76 -2.23 -4.10
CA ARG A 204 29.33 -1.36 -3.00
C ARG A 204 28.58 -0.17 -3.59
N SER A 205 27.31 -0.02 -3.23
CA SER A 205 26.58 1.24 -3.36
C SER A 205 26.19 1.71 -1.96
N THR A 206 26.99 2.58 -1.38
CA THR A 206 26.63 3.37 -0.21
C THR A 206 25.67 4.46 -0.69
N ALA A 207 24.39 4.14 -0.80
CA ALA A 207 23.37 5.11 -1.19
C ALA A 207 22.96 5.96 0.03
N VAL A 208 23.53 7.16 0.11
CA VAL A 208 23.00 8.26 0.90
C VAL A 208 21.59 8.57 0.38
N LEU A 209 20.61 8.61 1.28
CA LEU A 209 19.20 8.87 0.94
C LEU A 209 19.08 10.20 0.16
N PRO A 210 18.46 10.22 -1.04
CA PRO A 210 18.28 11.44 -1.82
C PRO A 210 17.57 12.54 -1.02
N LEU A 211 18.07 13.78 -1.13
CA LEU A 211 17.62 14.95 -0.35
C LEU A 211 16.09 15.16 -0.38
N LEU A 212 15.43 14.78 -1.47
CA LEU A 212 13.97 14.92 -1.66
C LEU A 212 13.14 13.95 -0.80
N LEU A 213 13.72 12.87 -0.27
CA LEU A 213 13.00 11.97 0.63
C LEU A 213 13.09 12.41 2.10
N ARG A 214 14.04 13.29 2.45
CA ARG A 214 14.18 13.83 3.80
C ARG A 214 13.09 14.85 4.16
N THR A 215 12.44 15.47 3.17
CA THR A 215 11.38 16.47 3.38
C THR A 215 10.00 15.86 3.62
N LEU A 216 9.84 14.55 3.43
CA LEU A 216 8.58 13.83 3.68
C LEU A 216 8.44 13.31 5.11
N ILE A 217 9.47 13.49 5.94
CA ILE A 217 9.46 13.06 7.34
C ILE A 217 8.95 14.26 8.17
N PRO A 218 7.81 14.12 8.87
CA PRO A 218 7.29 15.16 9.74
C PRO A 218 8.32 15.60 10.80
N PRO A 219 8.34 16.89 11.20
CA PRO A 219 9.19 17.34 12.30
C PRO A 219 8.86 16.55 13.58
N GLY A 220 9.87 15.98 14.23
CA GLY A 220 9.74 15.20 15.46
C GLY A 220 9.95 13.69 15.31
N ILE A 221 10.17 13.17 14.09
CA ILE A 221 10.52 11.77 13.87
C ILE A 221 12.03 11.64 13.64
N THR A 222 12.74 11.05 14.60
CA THR A 222 14.14 10.67 14.44
C THR A 222 14.19 9.38 13.64
N VAL A 223 14.53 9.46 12.35
CA VAL A 223 14.90 8.26 11.59
C VAL A 223 16.25 7.82 12.10
N LEU A 224 16.29 6.77 12.93
CA LEU A 224 17.55 6.11 13.21
C LEU A 224 18.06 5.53 11.88
N ASP A 225 19.25 5.95 11.45
CA ASP A 225 20.02 5.29 10.40
C ASP A 225 20.37 3.87 10.89
N SER A 226 19.39 2.96 10.83
CA SER A 226 19.64 1.55 11.07
C SER A 226 20.51 1.04 9.93
N PRO A 227 21.65 0.40 10.22
CA PRO A 227 22.48 -0.19 9.18
C PRO A 227 21.62 -1.12 8.35
N THR A 228 21.72 -1.03 7.02
CA THR A 228 21.00 -1.93 6.11
C THR A 228 21.27 -3.37 6.56
N PRO A 229 20.24 -4.15 6.96
CA PRO A 229 20.47 -5.50 7.42
C PRO A 229 21.05 -6.31 6.25
N SER A 230 22.25 -6.84 6.43
CA SER A 230 22.98 -7.54 5.36
C SER A 230 23.11 -9.03 5.68
N ALA A 231 22.16 -9.84 5.20
CA ALA A 231 22.19 -11.28 5.40
C ALA A 231 23.38 -11.90 4.64
N ARG A 232 24.27 -12.57 5.38
CA ARG A 232 25.31 -13.41 4.79
C ARG A 232 24.73 -14.82 4.61
N LEU A 233 24.55 -15.25 3.36
CA LEU A 233 24.17 -16.64 3.07
C LEU A 233 25.22 -17.58 3.67
N GLY A 234 24.75 -18.60 4.42
CA GLY A 234 25.61 -19.59 5.07
C GLY A 234 26.18 -19.17 6.43
N SER A 235 25.87 -17.97 6.92
CA SER A 235 26.13 -17.62 8.32
C SER A 235 24.82 -17.56 9.09
N GLY A 236 24.59 -18.60 9.88
CA GLY A 236 23.46 -18.72 10.78
C GLY A 236 23.78 -19.79 11.82
N PRO A 237 22.97 -19.91 12.89
CA PRO A 237 23.05 -21.06 13.77
C PRO A 237 22.84 -22.35 12.96
N ALA A 238 23.45 -23.46 13.40
CA ALA A 238 23.24 -24.76 12.77
C ALA A 238 21.73 -25.03 12.60
N ALA A 239 21.32 -25.74 11.53
CA ALA A 239 19.90 -25.99 11.25
C ALA A 239 19.12 -26.59 12.44
N SER A 240 19.80 -27.35 13.31
CA SER A 240 19.26 -27.90 14.56
C SER A 240 18.89 -26.87 15.63
N LYS A 241 19.31 -25.62 15.46
CA LYS A 241 19.04 -24.48 16.35
C LYS A 241 18.08 -23.46 15.74
N CYS A 242 17.54 -23.75 14.55
CA CYS A 242 16.52 -22.91 13.94
C CYS A 242 15.16 -23.15 14.60
N PRO A 243 14.38 -22.09 14.88
CA PRO A 243 13.07 -22.26 15.47
C PRO A 243 12.13 -22.96 14.46
N ALA A 244 11.50 -24.04 14.90
CA ALA A 244 10.54 -24.81 14.14
C ALA A 244 9.09 -24.37 14.40
N THR A 245 8.86 -23.65 15.50
CA THR A 245 7.52 -23.20 15.93
C THR A 245 7.51 -21.72 16.29
N PRO A 246 6.35 -21.04 16.23
CA PRO A 246 6.23 -19.63 16.64
C PRO A 246 6.69 -19.38 18.08
N LEU A 247 6.44 -20.34 18.98
CA LEU A 247 6.93 -20.27 20.36
C LEU A 247 8.46 -20.25 20.45
N GLN A 248 9.14 -21.11 19.67
CA GLN A 248 10.60 -21.11 19.61
C GLN A 248 11.14 -19.84 18.96
N ALA A 249 10.44 -19.29 17.97
CA ALA A 249 10.79 -18.02 17.36
C ALA A 249 10.67 -16.87 18.38
N ALA A 250 9.57 -16.81 19.14
CA ALA A 250 9.37 -15.84 20.22
C ALA A 250 10.42 -15.98 21.33
N GLN A 251 10.81 -17.21 21.71
CA GLN A 251 11.88 -17.43 22.69
C GLN A 251 13.26 -16.98 22.18
N LEU A 252 13.53 -17.13 20.88
CA LEU A 252 14.83 -16.83 20.28
C LEU A 252 14.98 -15.35 19.93
N PHE A 253 13.91 -14.74 19.40
CA PHE A 253 13.89 -13.39 18.84
C PHE A 253 13.19 -12.37 19.76
N GLY A 254 12.43 -12.82 20.77
CA GLY A 254 11.57 -11.99 21.59
C GLY A 254 10.17 -11.80 21.01
N GLY A 255 9.34 -11.03 21.71
CA GLY A 255 7.96 -10.70 21.30
C GLY A 255 6.91 -11.77 21.63
N ASP A 256 5.66 -11.51 21.25
CA ASP A 256 4.53 -12.41 21.51
C ASP A 256 4.45 -13.52 20.45
N LEU A 257 4.09 -14.74 20.88
CA LEU A 257 3.97 -15.91 20.00
C LEU A 257 2.98 -15.69 18.84
N SER A 258 1.95 -14.87 19.02
CA SER A 258 0.93 -14.60 17.99
C SER A 258 1.45 -13.69 16.88
N THR A 259 2.59 -13.04 17.07
CA THR A 259 3.17 -12.07 16.12
C THR A 259 4.10 -12.74 15.11
N TRP A 260 4.45 -14.02 15.33
CA TRP A 260 5.38 -14.76 14.50
C TRP A 260 4.68 -15.71 13.53
N SER A 261 5.03 -15.59 12.24
CA SER A 261 4.59 -16.50 11.19
C SER A 261 5.78 -17.00 10.38
N LYS A 262 5.75 -18.28 9.98
CA LYS A 262 6.77 -18.86 9.11
C LYS A 262 6.31 -18.76 7.67
N ASP A 263 7.16 -18.18 6.82
CA ASP A 263 6.98 -18.24 5.38
C ASP A 263 7.40 -19.62 4.88
N GLU A 264 6.44 -20.39 4.36
CA GLU A 264 6.68 -21.73 3.84
C GLU A 264 7.56 -21.73 2.58
N GLN A 265 7.58 -20.64 1.81
CA GLN A 265 8.34 -20.58 0.56
C GLN A 265 9.82 -20.34 0.80
N THR A 266 10.15 -19.48 1.76
CA THR A 266 11.53 -19.10 2.05
C THR A 266 12.10 -19.78 3.29
N GLY A 267 11.26 -20.45 4.08
CA GLY A 267 11.63 -21.00 5.39
C GLY A 267 11.89 -19.93 6.44
N GLY A 268 11.70 -18.65 6.10
CA GLY A 268 11.97 -17.50 6.97
C GLY A 268 10.87 -17.25 8.00
N TRP A 269 11.22 -16.57 9.09
CA TRP A 269 10.27 -16.10 10.10
C TRP A 269 9.99 -14.62 9.92
N MET A 270 8.71 -14.25 9.94
CA MET A 270 8.23 -12.87 9.86
C MET A 270 7.51 -12.51 11.16
N MET A 271 7.78 -11.31 11.67
CA MET A 271 7.07 -10.73 12.79
C MET A 271 6.12 -9.64 12.28
N ILE A 272 4.83 -9.71 12.64
CA ILE A 272 3.83 -8.68 12.30
C ILE A 272 3.23 -8.18 13.62
N VAL A 273 3.33 -6.88 13.86
CA VAL A 273 2.87 -6.24 15.09
C VAL A 273 2.02 -5.00 14.80
N ASP A 274 0.90 -4.87 15.51
CA ASP A 274 0.02 -3.70 15.46
C ASP A 274 0.40 -2.64 16.53
N GLY A 275 1.70 -2.48 16.78
CA GLY A 275 2.23 -1.58 17.81
C GLY A 275 3.75 -1.67 17.98
N PRO A 276 4.35 -0.89 18.89
CA PRO A 276 5.77 -0.97 19.19
C PRO A 276 6.11 -2.34 19.79
N ALA A 277 7.11 -3.00 19.21
CA ALA A 277 7.61 -4.29 19.69
C ALA A 277 9.10 -4.22 19.97
N THR A 278 9.53 -4.93 21.00
CA THR A 278 10.94 -5.03 21.39
C THR A 278 11.49 -6.38 20.94
N ILE A 279 12.55 -6.34 20.16
CA ILE A 279 13.35 -7.52 19.80
C ILE A 279 14.52 -7.53 20.77
N ASP A 280 14.55 -8.50 21.67
CA ASP A 280 15.54 -8.55 22.76
C ASP A 280 16.96 -8.90 22.28
N ASN A 281 17.13 -9.19 20.99
CA ASN A 281 18.40 -9.61 20.39
C ASN A 281 18.72 -8.81 19.10
N ALA A 282 19.13 -7.55 19.26
CA ALA A 282 19.42 -6.61 18.17
C ALA A 282 20.62 -6.98 17.27
N ASN A 283 21.32 -8.08 17.54
CA ASN A 283 22.46 -8.54 16.75
C ASN A 283 22.08 -9.48 15.57
N PHE A 284 20.79 -9.73 15.34
CA PHE A 284 20.36 -10.63 14.26
C PHE A 284 19.91 -9.89 13.01
N VAL A 285 20.79 -9.93 12.03
CA VAL A 285 20.46 -9.85 10.62
C VAL A 285 19.64 -11.10 10.26
N ALA A 286 18.52 -10.93 9.55
CA ALA A 286 17.64 -11.98 9.02
C ALA A 286 18.30 -13.37 8.93
N VAL A 287 17.88 -14.29 9.80
CA VAL A 287 18.38 -15.67 9.80
C VAL A 287 17.59 -16.45 8.75
N SER A 288 18.21 -16.70 7.60
CA SER A 288 17.72 -17.68 6.63
C SER A 288 18.18 -19.06 7.11
N CYS A 289 17.22 -19.86 7.56
CA CYS A 289 17.45 -21.26 7.91
C CYS A 289 17.25 -22.09 6.63
N PRO A 290 18.23 -22.94 6.24
CA PRO A 290 18.10 -23.81 5.08
C PRO A 290 17.05 -24.91 5.29
#